data_AF-A0A7C5WNL1-F1
#
_entry.id   AF-A0A7C5WNL1-F1
#
_cell.length_a   1.000
_cell.length_b   1.000
_cell.length_c   1.000
_cell.angle_alpha   90.00
_cell.angle_beta   90.00
_cell.angle_gamma   90.00
#
_symmetry.space_group_name_H-M   'P 1'
#
loop_
_entity.id
_entity.type
_entity.pdbx_description
1 polymer ?
#
loop_
_entity_poly.entity_id
_entity_poly.type
_entity_poly.pdbx_seq_one_letter_code
_entity_poly.pdbx_strand_id
1 'polypeptide(L)'
;MSRTRVVGIAGRYGARYGSTLRKKVKEVLERRYADHTCPFCGHRGRVVRISTGIWTCRKCGSKWAGGSYIPRTGLSKTYSEIIVRE
;
A
#
# COMPACT_ATOMS: atom_id res chain seq x y z
N MET A 1 -23.29 0.31 7.37
CA MET A 1 -23.52 -1.06 6.85
C MET A 1 -22.37 -1.45 5.92
N SER A 2 -21.68 -2.56 6.19
CA SER A 2 -20.71 -3.11 5.24
C SER A 2 -21.47 -3.73 4.05
N ARG A 3 -21.09 -3.36 2.83
CA ARG A 3 -21.77 -3.82 1.60
C ARG A 3 -21.50 -5.29 1.27
N THR A 4 -20.44 -5.87 1.80
CA THR A 4 -20.00 -7.24 1.51
C THR A 4 -19.49 -7.93 2.77
N ARG A 5 -19.87 -9.19 2.99
CA ARG A 5 -19.44 -9.97 4.18
C ARG A 5 -17.98 -10.44 4.11
N VAL A 6 -17.52 -10.92 2.95
CA VAL A 6 -16.20 -11.60 2.82
C VAL A 6 -15.26 -10.91 1.82
N VAL A 7 -15.79 -10.51 0.66
CA VAL A 7 -14.95 -10.15 -0.51
C VAL A 7 -14.28 -8.78 -0.42
N GLY A 8 -14.87 -7.82 0.29
CA GLY A 8 -14.29 -6.48 0.48
C GLY A 8 -13.91 -5.80 -0.84
N ILE A 9 -12.68 -5.26 -0.91
CA ILE A 9 -12.16 -4.56 -2.09
C ILE A 9 -12.09 -5.44 -3.36
N ALA A 10 -11.98 -6.76 -3.22
CA ALA A 10 -12.01 -7.70 -4.33
C ALA A 10 -13.43 -7.95 -4.87
N GLY A 11 -14.47 -7.33 -4.28
CA GLY A 11 -15.84 -7.39 -4.77
C GLY A 11 -16.01 -6.84 -6.19
N ARG A 12 -15.14 -5.93 -6.64
CA ARG A 12 -15.12 -5.37 -8.01
C ARG A 12 -15.01 -6.42 -9.12
N TYR A 13 -14.51 -7.61 -8.81
CA TYR A 13 -14.32 -8.67 -9.79
C TYR A 13 -15.57 -9.52 -10.02
N GLY A 14 -16.58 -9.44 -9.15
CA GLY A 14 -17.79 -10.26 -9.24
C GLY A 14 -17.48 -11.76 -9.09
N ALA A 15 -18.18 -12.60 -9.86
CA ALA A 15 -17.99 -14.06 -9.86
C ALA A 15 -16.72 -14.55 -10.58
N ARG A 16 -15.98 -13.66 -11.26
CA ARG A 16 -14.83 -14.01 -12.11
C ARG A 16 -13.59 -14.40 -11.31
N TYR A 17 -12.66 -15.09 -11.98
CA TYR A 17 -11.29 -15.44 -11.53
C TYR A 17 -11.17 -16.42 -10.34
N GLY A 18 -12.28 -16.92 -9.79
CA GLY A 18 -12.26 -17.88 -8.68
C GLY A 18 -11.99 -17.23 -7.31
N SER A 19 -12.12 -18.03 -6.24
CA SER A 19 -12.05 -17.53 -4.85
C SER A 19 -10.60 -17.31 -4.39
N THR A 20 -9.70 -18.25 -4.68
CA THR A 20 -8.30 -18.22 -4.23
C THR A 20 -7.56 -17.00 -4.75
N LEU A 21 -7.69 -16.68 -6.04
CA LEU A 21 -7.05 -15.50 -6.62
C LEU A 21 -7.60 -14.20 -6.02
N ARG A 22 -8.93 -14.11 -5.84
CA ARG A 22 -9.56 -12.93 -5.22
C ARG A 22 -9.13 -12.71 -3.77
N LYS A 23 -8.92 -13.78 -2.98
CA LYS A 23 -8.39 -13.68 -1.61
C LYS A 23 -6.96 -13.11 -1.61
N LYS A 24 -6.07 -13.62 -2.47
CA LYS A 24 -4.69 -13.08 -2.59
C LYS A 24 -4.68 -11.62 -3.01
N VAL A 25 -5.48 -11.25 -4.01
CA VAL A 25 -5.58 -9.87 -4.49
C VAL A 25 -6.17 -8.95 -3.41
N LYS A 26 -7.18 -9.42 -2.66
CA LYS A 26 -7.74 -8.68 -1.52
C LYS A 26 -6.65 -8.29 -0.52
N GLU A 27 -5.84 -9.25 -0.07
CA GLU A 27 -4.75 -8.99 0.88
C GLU A 27 -3.75 -7.96 0.37
N VAL A 28 -3.35 -8.07 -0.90
CA VAL A 28 -2.42 -7.13 -1.53
C VAL A 28 -3.01 -5.72 -1.64
N LEU A 29 -4.27 -5.61 -2.03
CA LEU A 29 -4.94 -4.31 -2.18
C LEU A 29 -5.23 -3.66 -0.83
N GLU A 30 -5.61 -4.43 0.19
CA GLU A 30 -5.81 -3.92 1.55
C GLU A 30 -4.50 -3.33 2.10
N ARG A 31 -3.37 -4.01 1.90
CA ARG A 31 -2.05 -3.47 2.28
C ARG A 31 -1.67 -2.23 1.48
N ARG A 32 -2.03 -2.16 0.19
CA ARG A 32 -1.76 -1.00 -0.66
C ARG A 32 -2.53 0.24 -0.23
N TYR A 33 -3.82 0.10 0.02
CA TYR A 33 -4.71 1.21 0.36
C TYR A 33 -4.78 1.52 1.86
N ALA A 34 -4.12 0.72 2.71
CA ALA A 34 -3.98 1.01 4.12
C ALA A 34 -3.27 2.35 4.37
N ASP A 35 -3.60 2.97 5.50
CA ASP A 35 -2.90 4.17 5.95
C ASP A 35 -1.48 3.86 6.38
N HIS A 36 -0.52 4.36 5.60
CA HIS A 36 0.91 4.20 5.89
C HIS A 36 1.47 5.40 6.66
N THR A 37 2.47 5.12 7.49
CA THR A 37 3.25 6.14 8.20
C THR A 37 4.40 6.61 7.32
N CYS A 38 4.53 7.93 7.16
CA CYS A 38 5.63 8.51 6.43
C CYS A 38 6.96 8.30 7.21
N PRO A 39 8.02 7.78 6.58
CA PRO A 39 9.31 7.57 7.24
C PRO A 39 10.02 8.88 7.61
N PHE A 40 9.56 9.99 7.05
CA PHE A 40 10.24 11.27 7.09
C PHE A 40 9.60 12.26 8.07
N CYS A 41 8.29 12.44 8.01
CA CYS A 41 7.56 13.36 8.89
C CYS A 41 6.75 12.64 9.99
N GLY A 42 6.80 11.30 10.04
CA GLY A 42 6.08 10.49 11.02
C GLY A 42 4.55 10.51 10.91
N HIS A 43 3.99 11.27 9.97
CA HIS A 43 2.54 11.40 9.84
C HIS A 43 1.92 10.18 9.15
N ARG A 44 0.81 9.69 9.71
CA ARG A 44 0.07 8.53 9.22
C ARG A 44 -1.05 8.94 8.27
N GLY A 45 -1.30 8.14 7.24
CA GLY A 45 -2.46 8.28 6.35
C GLY A 45 -2.34 9.33 5.24
N ARG A 46 -1.25 10.09 5.17
CA ARG A 46 -1.00 11.03 4.05
C ARG A 46 0.01 10.52 3.02
N VAL A 47 0.40 9.27 3.11
CA VAL A 47 1.29 8.61 2.16
C VAL A 47 0.46 8.02 1.02
N VAL A 48 0.77 8.41 -0.21
CA VAL A 48 0.05 8.01 -1.42
C VAL A 48 1.03 7.42 -2.42
N ARG A 49 0.59 6.35 -3.11
CA ARG A 49 1.36 5.73 -4.19
C ARG A 49 1.14 6.50 -5.50
N ILE A 50 2.21 6.96 -6.14
CA ILE A 50 2.17 7.63 -7.46
C ILE A 50 2.28 6.58 -8.57
N SER A 51 3.30 5.72 -8.49
CA SER A 51 3.59 4.69 -9.50
C SER A 51 3.90 3.37 -8.81
N THR A 52 4.37 2.34 -9.51
CA THR A 52 4.58 1.01 -8.95
C THR A 52 5.49 1.01 -7.73
N GLY A 53 6.67 1.61 -7.80
CA GLY A 53 7.58 1.72 -6.66
C GLY A 53 7.69 3.11 -6.05
N ILE A 54 6.93 4.11 -6.53
CA ILE A 54 7.12 5.51 -6.13
C ILE A 54 6.00 5.93 -5.18
N TRP A 55 6.41 6.40 -4.00
CA TRP A 55 5.52 6.88 -2.95
C TRP A 55 5.78 8.35 -2.65
N THR A 56 4.73 9.08 -2.29
CA THR A 56 4.81 10.48 -1.90
C THR A 56 4.04 10.74 -0.61
N CYS A 57 4.52 11.63 0.23
CA CYS A 57 3.76 12.13 1.36
C CYS A 57 3.13 13.48 1.02
N ARG A 58 1.79 13.56 1.04
CA ARG A 58 1.07 14.83 0.82
C ARG A 58 1.30 15.87 1.92
N LYS A 59 1.83 15.48 3.09
CA LYS A 59 2.14 16.43 4.19
C LYS A 59 3.43 17.18 3.95
N CYS A 60 4.52 16.45 3.71
CA CYS A 60 5.87 17.02 3.62
C CYS A 60 6.43 17.07 2.20
N GLY A 61 5.67 16.65 1.18
CA GLY A 61 6.07 16.69 -0.22
C GLY A 61 7.10 15.63 -0.65
N SER A 62 7.83 15.04 0.30
CA SER A 62 8.86 14.02 0.03
C SER A 62 8.34 12.88 -0.86
N LYS A 63 9.18 12.49 -1.82
CA LYS A 63 9.02 11.34 -2.69
C LYS A 63 10.15 10.36 -2.44
N TRP A 64 9.86 9.08 -2.52
CA TRP A 64 10.87 8.04 -2.35
C TRP A 64 10.50 6.74 -3.09
N ALA A 65 11.53 5.93 -3.34
CA ALA A 65 11.39 4.58 -3.84
C ALA A 65 11.05 3.62 -2.68
N GLY A 66 10.03 2.79 -2.87
CA GLY A 66 9.57 1.80 -1.92
C GLY A 66 9.07 0.53 -2.62
N GLY A 67 8.37 -0.32 -1.86
CA GLY A 67 7.80 -1.54 -2.43
C GLY A 67 6.62 -1.28 -3.36
N SER A 68 6.28 -2.32 -4.15
CA SER A 68 5.18 -2.23 -5.14
C SER A 68 3.80 -1.98 -4.52
N TYR A 69 3.53 -2.63 -3.39
CA TYR A 69 2.23 -2.57 -2.71
C TYR A 69 2.33 -2.02 -1.28
N ILE A 70 3.53 -1.85 -0.75
CA ILE A 70 3.76 -1.36 0.61
C ILE A 70 4.96 -0.41 0.54
N PRO A 71 4.90 0.80 1.14
CA PRO A 71 5.99 1.77 1.05
C PRO A 71 7.28 1.29 1.71
N ARG A 72 7.18 0.44 2.75
CA ARG A 72 8.31 -0.24 3.40
C ARG A 72 8.16 -1.76 3.29
N THR A 73 9.04 -2.40 2.52
CA THR A 73 9.15 -3.86 2.43
C THR A 73 9.91 -4.44 3.63
N GLY A 74 9.84 -5.75 3.85
CA GLY A 74 10.60 -6.43 4.91
C GLY A 74 12.11 -6.16 4.81
N LEU A 75 12.67 -6.19 3.59
CA LEU A 75 14.07 -5.86 3.34
C LEU A 75 14.42 -4.43 3.77
N SER A 76 13.57 -3.45 3.46
CA SER A 76 13.77 -2.06 3.90
C SER A 76 13.62 -1.84 5.40
N LYS A 77 13.01 -2.79 6.14
CA LYS A 77 13.03 -2.74 7.62
C LYS A 77 14.40 -3.10 8.15
N THR A 78 15.08 -4.05 7.51
CA THR A 78 16.45 -4.45 7.85
C THR A 78 17.47 -3.41 7.40
N TYR A 79 17.27 -2.82 6.21
CA TYR A 79 18.14 -1.81 5.62
C TYR A 79 17.39 -0.47 5.46
N SER A 80 17.37 0.32 6.53
CA SER A 80 16.62 1.59 6.60
C SER A 80 17.18 2.69 5.69
N GLU A 81 18.48 2.65 5.40
CA GLU A 81 19.20 3.64 4.62
C GLU A 81 18.79 3.68 3.14
N ILE A 82 18.11 2.63 2.64
CA ILE A 82 17.65 2.55 1.25
C ILE A 82 16.58 3.63 0.95
N ILE A 83 15.86 4.11 1.96
CA ILE A 83 14.79 5.09 1.79
C ILE A 83 15.36 6.50 1.93
N VAL A 84 15.88 6.99 0.81
CA VAL A 84 16.42 8.34 0.67
C VAL A 84 15.32 9.30 0.23
N ARG A 85 15.39 10.56 0.69
CA ARG A 85 14.54 11.65 0.17
C ARG A 85 15.16 12.14 -1.14
N GLU A 86 14.34 12.28 -2.18
CA GLU A 86 14.63 13.28 -3.21
C GLU A 86 14.57 14.70 -2.62
#